data_AF-A0A9X5CMQ0-F1
#
_entry.id   AF-A0A9X5CMQ0-F1
#
_cell.length_a   1.000
_cell.length_b   1.000
_cell.length_c   1.000
_cell.angle_alpha   90.00
_cell.angle_beta   90.00
_cell.angle_gamma   90.00
#
_symmetry.space_group_name_H-M   'P 1'
#
loop_
_entity.id
_entity.type
_entity.pdbx_description
1 polymer ?
#
loop_
_entity_poly.entity_id
_entity_poly.type
_entity_poly.pdbx_seq_one_letter_code
_entity_poly.pdbx_strand_id
1 'polypeptide(L)' 'MIVRFAGGPLAGRELETTDAPWVGGWLTVGDADWGLYIPVHRDPATGVVLAEARVTTPRWWRRPTWDS' A
#
# COMPACT_ATOMS: atom_id res chain seq x y z
N MET A 1 -6.03 -8.83 7.54
CA MET A 1 -4.83 -8.34 8.27
C MET A 1 -4.63 -6.87 7.92
N ILE A 2 -4.06 -6.05 8.80
CA ILE A 2 -3.77 -4.64 8.53
C ILE A 2 -2.27 -4.41 8.68
N VAL A 3 -1.65 -3.83 7.65
CA VAL A 3 -0.28 -3.33 7.70
C VAL A 3 -0.32 -1.85 8.03
N ARG A 4 0.30 -1.43 9.14
CA ARG A 4 0.42 -0.02 9.53
C ARG A 4 1.83 0.49 9.22
N PHE A 5 1.93 1.62 8.52
CA PHE A 5 3.21 2.21 8.17
C PHE A 5 3.75 3.08 9.31
N ALA A 6 4.93 2.72 9.83
CA ALA A 6 5.51 3.37 11.01
C ALA A 6 6.24 4.69 10.71
N GLY A 7 6.59 4.98 9.45
CA GLY A 7 7.43 6.13 9.12
C GLY A 7 7.43 6.51 7.64
N GLY A 8 8.15 7.59 7.33
CA GLY A 8 8.25 8.12 5.97
C GLY A 8 6.94 8.76 5.46
N PRO A 9 6.80 8.97 4.14
CA PRO A 9 5.65 9.66 3.55
C PRO A 9 4.29 8.97 3.75
N LEU A 10 4.30 7.74 4.27
CA LEU A 10 3.10 6.95 4.57
C LEU A 10 2.84 6.78 6.08
N ALA A 11 3.60 7.43 6.95
CA ALA A 11 3.45 7.28 8.40
C ALA A 11 1.98 7.44 8.84
N GLY A 12 1.47 6.47 9.60
CA GLY A 12 0.08 6.46 10.09
C GLY A 12 -0.96 6.00 9.08
N ARG A 13 -0.58 5.66 7.84
CA ARG A 13 -1.48 5.01 6.87
C ARG A 13 -1.58 3.51 7.14
N GLU A 14 -2.66 2.93 6.66
CA GLU A 14 -2.96 1.51 6.80
C GLU A 14 -3.26 0.90 5.43
N LEU A 15 -2.80 -0.32 5.23
CA LEU A 15 -3.14 -1.14 4.08
C LEU A 15 -3.83 -2.41 4.57
N GLU A 16 -5.07 -2.59 4.14
CA GLU A 16 -5.80 -3.83 4.38
C GLU A 16 -5.23 -4.94 3.48
N THR A 17 -4.89 -6.06 4.09
CA THR A 17 -4.28 -7.23 3.47
C THR A 17 -5.08 -8.49 3.79
N THR A 18 -4.97 -9.48 2.92
CA THR A 18 -5.57 -10.82 3.14
C THR A 18 -4.47 -11.82 3.53
N ASP A 19 -4.86 -13.05 3.85
CA ASP A 19 -3.92 -14.16 4.05
C ASP A 19 -3.28 -14.68 2.75
N ALA A 20 -3.62 -14.08 1.60
CA ALA A 20 -3.05 -14.46 0.32
C ALA A 20 -1.53 -14.21 0.28
N PRO A 21 -0.76 -15.04 -0.45
CA PRO A 21 0.70 -14.87 -0.57
C PRO A 21 1.13 -13.52 -1.16
N TRP A 22 0.26 -12.93 -1.98
CA TRP A 22 0.46 -11.61 -2.59
C TRP A 22 -0.81 -10.79 -2.45
N VAL A 23 -0.65 -9.55 -1.98
CA VAL A 23 -1.69 -8.53 -2.00
C VAL A 23 -1.03 -7.18 -2.22
N GLY A 24 -1.72 -6.23 -2.84
CA GLY A 24 -1.17 -4.89 -2.95
C GLY A 24 -2.26 -3.84 -3.02
N GLY A 25 -1.91 -2.64 -2.58
CA GLY A 25 -2.84 -1.51 -2.58
C GLY A 25 -2.16 -0.24 -3.04
N TRP A 26 -3.02 0.72 -3.39
CA TRP A 26 -2.63 2.06 -3.77
C TRP A 26 -2.81 3.00 -2.58
N LEU A 27 -1.76 3.76 -2.26
CA LEU A 27 -1.80 4.80 -1.24
C LEU A 27 -1.41 6.13 -1.86
N THR A 28 -2.15 7.18 -1.53
CA THR A 28 -1.78 8.55 -1.88
C THR A 28 -0.83 9.12 -0.85
N VAL A 29 0.20 9.82 -1.31
CA VAL A 29 1.16 10.52 -0.45
C VAL A 29 0.79 11.99 -0.41
N GLY A 30 0.10 12.42 0.65
CA GLY A 30 -0.42 13.80 0.75
C GLY A 30 -1.39 14.14 -0.38
N ASP A 31 -1.31 15.39 -0.89
CA ASP A 31 -2.07 15.90 -2.03
C ASP A 31 -1.40 15.59 -3.38
N ALA A 32 -0.56 14.57 -3.46
CA ALA A 32 0.15 14.27 -4.69
C ALA A 32 -0.75 13.64 -5.76
N ASP A 33 -0.45 13.96 -7.02
CA ASP A 33 -1.07 13.34 -8.21
C ASP A 33 -0.43 11.99 -8.59
N TRP A 34 0.38 11.43 -7.70
CA TRP A 34 1.00 10.12 -7.85
C TRP A 34 0.59 9.20 -6.69
N GLY A 35 0.55 7.90 -6.97
CA GLY A 35 0.23 6.87 -6.00
C GLY A 35 1.46 6.02 -5.69
N LEU A 36 1.55 5.53 -4.46
CA LEU A 36 2.47 4.47 -4.12
C LEU A 36 1.71 3.16 -4.20
N TYR A 37 2.16 2.27 -5.08
CA TYR A 37 1.72 0.89 -5.06
C TYR A 37 2.61 0.13 -4.08
N ILE A 38 2.00 -0.52 -3.09
CA ILE A 38 2.71 -1.38 -2.15
C ILE A 38 2.27 -2.82 -2.35
N PRO A 39 3.06 -3.65 -3.07
CA PRO A 39 2.92 -5.09 -2.97
C PRO A 39 3.43 -5.55 -1.60
N VAL A 40 2.63 -6.39 -0.99
CA VAL A 40 2.89 -7.11 0.25
C VAL A 40 2.97 -8.59 -0.10
N HIS A 41 4.14 -9.17 0.13
CA HIS A 41 4.40 -10.59 0.01
C HIS A 41 4.40 -11.21 1.39
N ARG A 42 3.68 -12.32 1.54
CA ARG A 42 3.71 -13.15 2.73
C ARG A 42 4.41 -14.45 2.41
N ASP A 43 5.45 -14.76 3.16
CA ASP A 43 6.04 -16.08 3.17
C ASP A 43 5.11 -17.05 3.93
N PRO A 44 4.51 -18.06 3.27
CA PRO A 44 3.59 -18.99 3.92
C PRO A 44 4.30 -19.94 4.89
N ALA A 45 5.62 -20.16 4.76
CA ALA A 45 6.38 -21.05 5.60
C ALA A 45 6.84 -20.39 6.91
N THR A 46 7.20 -19.10 6.84
CA THR A 46 7.74 -18.36 8.01
C THR A 46 6.76 -17.35 8.59
N GLY A 47 5.71 -16.98 7.86
CA GLY A 47 4.78 -15.92 8.23
C GLY A 47 5.36 -14.51 8.10
N VAL A 48 6.60 -14.37 7.63
CA VAL A 48 7.24 -13.07 7.42
C VAL A 48 6.51 -12.30 6.32
N VAL A 49 6.29 -11.01 6.57
CA VAL A 49 5.63 -10.10 5.64
C VAL A 49 6.63 -9.07 5.14
N LEU A 50 6.78 -9.01 3.82
CA LEU A 50 7.63 -8.06 3.11
C LEU A 50 6.74 -7.08 2.35
N ALA A 51 6.98 -5.78 2.51
CA ALA A 51 6.29 -4.73 1.77
C ALA A 51 7.32 -3.93 0.96
N GLU A 52 7.08 -3.76 -0.34
CA GLU A 52 7.94 -2.96 -1.22
C GLU A 52 7.23 -1.66 -1.58
N ALA A 53 7.91 -0.51 -1.51
CA ALA A 53 7.36 0.76 -1.91
C ALA A 53 7.65 1.03 -3.40
N ARG A 54 6.62 0.97 -4.26
CA ARG A 54 6.76 1.31 -5.70
C ARG A 54 6.06 2.63 -6.02
N VAL A 55 6.87 3.68 -6.23
CA VAL A 55 6.38 4.98 -6.72
C VAL A 55 5.90 4.79 -8.15
N THR A 56 4.60 4.96 -8.36
CA THR A 56 4.00 4.80 -9.68
C THR A 56 3.10 5.98 -9.97
N THR A 57 3.34 6.70 -11.05
CA THR A 57 2.39 7.64 -11.64
C THR A 57 1.50 6.84 -12.59
N PRO A 58 0.29 6.43 -12.18
CA PRO A 58 -0.50 5.55 -13.02
C PRO A 58 -1.03 6.39 -14.17
N ARG A 59 -0.82 5.91 -15.41
CA ARG A 59 -1.16 6.64 -16.65
C ARG A 59 -2.66 6.98 -16.81
N TRP A 60 -3.51 6.46 -15.93
CA TRP A 60 -4.98 6.56 -15.98
C TRP A 60 -5.61 6.66 -14.57
N TRP A 61 -4.85 7.12 -13.57
CA TRP A 61 -5.36 7.26 -12.21
C TRP A 61 -6.34 8.44 -12.08
N ARG A 62 -7.56 8.16 -11.66
CA ARG A 62 -8.42 9.14 -11.00
C ARG A 62 -8.28 8.96 -9.49
N ARG A 63 -8.07 10.07 -8.75
CA ARG A 63 -8.10 10.04 -7.29
C ARG A 63 -9.39 9.36 -6.83
N PRO A 64 -9.34 8.33 -5.98
CA PRO A 64 -10.52 7.80 -5.34
C PRO A 64 -11.04 8.87 -4.38
N THR A 65 -12.17 9.49 -4.73
CA THR A 65 -12.93 10.31 -3.79
C THR A 65 -13.69 9.33 -2.89
N TRP A 66 -13.08 8.99 -1.77
CA TRP A 66 -13.85 8.46 -0.65
C TRP A 66 -14.40 9.69 0.09
N ASP A 67 -15.72 9.86 0.04
CA ASP A 67 -16.39 10.84 0.89
C ASP A 67 -16.01 10.57 2.35
N SER A 68 -15.57 11.63 3.01
CA SER A 68 -15.01 11.64 4.36
C SER A 68 -16.07 11.38 5.44
#